data_AF-A0A8T5FC07-F1
#
_entry.id   AF-A0A8T5FC07-F1
#
_cell.length_a   1.000
_cell.length_b   1.000
_cell.length_c   1.000
_cell.angle_alpha   90.00
_cell.angle_beta   90.00
_cell.angle_gamma   90.00
#
_symmetry.space_group_name_H-M   'P 1'
#
loop_
_entity.id
_entity.type
_entity.pdbx_description
1 polymer ?
#
loop_
_entity_poly.entity_id
_entity_poly.type
_entity_poly.pdbx_seq_one_letter_code
_entity_poly.pdbx_strand_id
1 'polypeptide(L)'
;MSIVLKDSKLVEMYNQFRREDEQDRQNRLADNGVLFLNGPEICLVCLKCQNFDEVGKTISLIKHHVSYFPQKIAHVHKQCHDEIHATDNHVLIQYDKGDSKKFYDNLESLPKNSSGDMY
;
A
#
# COMPACT_ATOMS: atom_id res chain seq x y z
N MET A 1 3.66 2.58 24.51
CA MET A 1 2.47 2.19 25.30
C MET A 1 1.50 1.53 24.34
N SER A 2 1.52 0.19 24.26
CA SER A 2 0.70 -0.57 23.32
C SER A 2 -0.69 -0.76 23.93
N ILE A 3 -1.73 -0.18 23.34
CA ILE A 3 -3.11 -0.48 23.74
C ILE A 3 -3.41 -1.90 23.26
N VAL A 4 -3.49 -2.84 24.20
CA VAL A 4 -3.87 -4.22 23.92
C VAL A 4 -5.40 -4.28 23.87
N LEU A 5 -5.95 -4.26 22.66
CA LEU A 5 -7.38 -4.49 22.43
C LEU A 5 -7.63 -6.00 22.60
N LYS A 6 -8.11 -6.41 23.78
CA LYS A 6 -8.49 -7.82 24.06
C LYS A 6 -9.98 -8.09 23.80
N ASP A 7 -10.78 -7.04 23.66
CA ASP A 7 -12.20 -7.14 23.36
C ASP A 7 -12.38 -7.35 21.85
N SER A 8 -13.02 -8.46 21.48
CA SER A 8 -13.25 -8.83 20.07
C SER A 8 -14.01 -7.74 19.32
N LYS A 9 -14.95 -7.05 19.97
CA LYS A 9 -15.71 -5.96 19.36
C LYS A 9 -14.84 -4.75 19.07
N LEU A 10 -13.87 -4.44 19.95
CA LEU A 10 -12.92 -3.35 19.70
C LEU A 10 -11.94 -3.70 18.57
N VAL A 11 -11.53 -4.96 18.46
CA VAL A 11 -10.69 -5.42 17.34
C VAL A 11 -11.45 -5.34 16.01
N GLU A 12 -12.72 -5.75 15.98
CA GLU A 12 -13.59 -5.61 14.80
C GLU A 12 -13.76 -4.14 14.38
N MET A 13 -14.07 -3.26 15.34
CA MET A 13 -14.18 -1.82 15.08
C MET A 13 -12.87 -1.22 14.57
N TYR A 14 -11.73 -1.64 15.15
CA TYR A 14 -10.41 -1.22 14.69
C TYR A 14 -10.15 -1.65 13.25
N ASN A 15 -10.41 -2.92 12.91
CA ASN A 15 -10.24 -3.44 11.57
C ASN A 15 -11.17 -2.74 10.57
N GLN A 16 -12.41 -2.45 10.94
CA GLN A 16 -13.35 -1.70 10.11
C GLN A 16 -12.82 -0.30 9.80
N PHE A 17 -12.47 0.46 10.83
CA PHE A 17 -11.94 1.82 10.68
C PHE A 17 -10.69 1.84 9.80
N ARG A 18 -9.77 0.88 10.00
CA ARG A 18 -8.56 0.75 9.18
C ARG A 18 -8.85 0.48 7.71
N ARG A 19 -9.85 -0.34 7.40
CA ARG A 19 -10.25 -0.64 6.01
C ARG A 19 -10.82 0.59 5.32
N GLU A 20 -11.70 1.30 6.02
CA GLU A 20 -12.29 2.56 5.54
C GLU A 20 -11.20 3.63 5.28
N ASP A 21 -10.30 3.84 6.24
CA ASP A 21 -9.20 4.80 6.11
C ASP A 21 -8.27 4.49 4.92
N GLU A 22 -7.87 3.23 4.73
CA GLU A 22 -6.99 2.87 3.60
C GLU A 22 -7.72 2.97 2.26
N GLN A 23 -9.02 2.61 2.21
CA GLN A 23 -9.83 2.79 1.00
C GLN A 23 -9.99 4.28 0.65
N ASP A 24 -10.20 5.14 1.64
CA ASP A 24 -10.28 6.58 1.44
C ASP A 24 -8.95 7.18 0.97
N ARG A 25 -7.82 6.74 1.55
CA ARG A 25 -6.48 7.11 1.08
C ARG A 25 -6.25 6.68 -0.37
N GLN A 26 -6.65 5.47 -0.74
CA GLN A 26 -6.58 4.99 -2.12
C GLN A 26 -7.43 5.85 -3.06
N ASN A 27 -8.68 6.15 -2.68
CA ASN A 27 -9.58 6.98 -3.49
C ASN A 27 -8.99 8.37 -3.74
N ARG A 28 -8.44 9.02 -2.71
CA ARG A 28 -7.77 10.33 -2.85
C ARG A 28 -6.57 10.26 -3.79
N LEU A 29 -5.77 9.19 -3.76
CA LEU A 29 -4.65 9.02 -4.67
C LEU A 29 -5.12 8.75 -6.10
N ALA A 30 -6.19 7.96 -6.27
CA ALA A 30 -6.81 7.70 -7.55
C ALA A 30 -7.38 8.97 -8.21
N ASP A 31 -8.02 9.83 -7.43
CA ASP A 31 -8.49 11.15 -7.87
C ASP A 31 -7.34 12.05 -8.35
N ASN A 32 -6.12 11.83 -7.84
CA ASN A 32 -4.89 12.50 -8.28
C ASN A 32 -4.16 11.77 -9.42
N GLY A 33 -4.83 10.82 -10.08
CA GLY A 33 -4.32 10.15 -11.29
C GLY A 33 -3.43 8.92 -11.03
N VAL A 34 -3.37 8.42 -9.79
CA VAL A 34 -2.69 7.15 -9.50
C VAL A 34 -3.58 5.97 -9.90
N LEU A 35 -3.09 5.08 -10.75
CA LEU A 35 -3.81 3.87 -11.12
C LEU A 35 -3.56 2.75 -10.10
N PHE A 36 -4.61 2.26 -9.44
CA PHE A 36 -4.53 1.07 -8.60
C PHE A 36 -4.97 -0.18 -9.37
N LEU A 37 -4.18 -1.26 -9.28
CA LEU A 37 -4.49 -2.54 -9.94
C LEU A 37 -5.44 -3.44 -9.12
N ASN A 38 -5.62 -3.13 -7.85
CA ASN A 38 -6.46 -3.85 -6.91
C ASN A 38 -6.81 -2.96 -5.72
N GLY A 39 -7.80 -3.37 -4.92
CA GLY A 39 -8.12 -2.72 -3.64
C GLY A 39 -7.13 -3.09 -2.53
N PRO A 40 -7.21 -2.41 -1.38
CA PRO A 40 -6.23 -2.54 -0.30
C PRO A 40 -6.39 -3.82 0.54
N GLU A 41 -7.45 -4.59 0.28
CA GLU A 41 -7.83 -5.76 1.07
C GLU A 41 -7.36 -7.10 0.48
N ILE A 42 -7.11 -7.17 -0.82
CA ILE A 42 -6.79 -8.41 -1.54
C ILE A 42 -5.44 -8.25 -2.22
N CYS A 43 -4.49 -9.14 -1.95
CA CYS A 43 -3.17 -9.09 -2.56
C CYS A 43 -3.25 -9.43 -4.05
N LEU A 44 -2.65 -8.59 -4.90
CA LEU A 44 -2.65 -8.81 -6.36
C LEU A 44 -1.91 -10.09 -6.78
N VAL A 45 -0.88 -10.50 -6.03
CA VAL A 45 -0.02 -11.64 -6.39
C VAL A 45 -0.67 -12.96 -5.99
N CYS A 46 -1.04 -13.11 -4.71
CA CYS A 46 -1.54 -14.39 -4.20
C CYS A 46 -3.08 -14.47 -4.15
N LEU A 47 -3.78 -13.38 -4.45
CA LEU A 47 -5.25 -13.26 -4.43
C LEU A 47 -5.91 -13.58 -3.08
N LYS A 48 -5.13 -13.56 -1.99
CA LYS A 48 -5.63 -13.73 -0.62
C LYS A 48 -5.87 -12.38 0.03
N CYS A 49 -6.77 -12.37 1.00
CA CYS A 49 -7.03 -11.21 1.84
C CYS A 49 -5.83 -10.87 2.75
N GLN A 50 -5.93 -9.73 3.44
CA GLN A 50 -5.00 -9.34 4.50
C GLN A 50 -4.79 -10.44 5.54
N ASN A 51 -3.56 -10.54 6.04
CA ASN A 51 -3.24 -11.41 7.17
C ASN A 51 -3.70 -10.74 8.47
N PHE A 52 -3.72 -11.50 9.57
CA PHE A 52 -4.03 -10.99 10.90
C PHE A 52 -2.83 -11.18 11.83
N ASP A 53 -2.66 -10.26 12.77
CA ASP A 53 -1.69 -10.43 13.85
C ASP A 53 -2.23 -11.36 14.95
N GLU A 54 -1.43 -11.60 15.99
CA GLU A 54 -1.76 -12.49 17.11
C GLU A 54 -3.02 -12.07 17.90
N VAL A 55 -3.45 -10.81 17.77
CA VAL A 55 -4.64 -10.27 18.44
C VAL A 55 -5.81 -10.04 17.47
N GLY A 56 -5.72 -10.56 16.25
CA GLY A 56 -6.79 -10.49 15.24
C GLY A 56 -6.89 -9.15 14.51
N LYS A 57 -5.88 -8.28 14.59
CA LYS A 57 -5.85 -7.04 13.80
C LYS A 57 -5.38 -7.32 12.39
N THR A 58 -6.02 -6.71 11.41
CA THR A 58 -5.60 -6.80 10.00
C THR A 58 -4.21 -6.19 9.81
N ILE A 59 -3.32 -6.94 9.18
CA ILE A 59 -2.01 -6.47 8.72
C ILE A 59 -2.20 -5.92 7.31
N SER A 60 -1.99 -4.62 7.14
CA SER A 60 -2.19 -3.94 5.86
C SER A 60 -1.28 -4.49 4.76
N LEU A 61 -1.83 -4.56 3.55
CA LEU A 61 -1.03 -4.79 2.35
C LEU A 61 -0.17 -3.57 2.08
N ILE A 62 1.07 -3.80 1.64
CA ILE A 62 1.97 -2.71 1.26
C ILE A 62 1.76 -2.34 -0.21
N LYS A 63 2.04 -1.08 -0.53
CA LYS A 63 1.97 -0.55 -1.90
C LYS A 63 3.25 -0.91 -2.64
N HIS A 64 3.10 -1.66 -3.72
CA HIS A 64 4.15 -1.92 -4.71
C HIS A 64 3.97 -0.96 -5.89
N HIS A 65 5.00 -0.16 -6.19
CA HIS A 65 4.97 0.68 -7.40
C HIS A 65 5.23 -0.21 -8.61
N VAL A 66 4.23 -0.40 -9.45
CA VAL A 66 4.36 -1.09 -10.74
C VAL A 66 4.99 -0.18 -11.79
N SER A 67 4.66 1.12 -11.75
CA SER A 67 5.26 2.17 -12.56
C SER A 67 5.25 3.47 -11.75
N TYR A 68 6.28 4.30 -11.93
CA TYR A 68 6.36 5.63 -11.33
C TYR A 68 5.76 6.73 -12.23
N PHE A 69 5.76 6.54 -13.56
CA PHE A 69 5.35 7.56 -14.53
C PHE A 69 4.56 6.95 -15.71
N PRO A 70 3.23 7.11 -15.79
CA PRO A 70 2.34 7.54 -14.71
C PRO A 70 2.37 6.53 -13.55
N GLN A 71 1.96 6.98 -12.36
CA GLN A 71 1.94 6.12 -11.18
C GLN A 71 0.94 4.99 -11.33
N LYS A 72 1.42 3.76 -11.13
CA LYS A 72 0.60 2.54 -11.07
C LYS A 72 1.01 1.76 -9.83
N ILE A 73 0.06 1.44 -8.96
CA ILE A 73 0.31 0.78 -7.67
C ILE A 73 -0.48 -0.52 -7.58
N ALA A 74 0.12 -1.52 -6.97
CA ALA A 74 -0.53 -2.75 -6.55
C ALA A 74 -0.44 -2.91 -5.03
N HIS A 75 -1.51 -3.37 -4.38
CA HIS A 75 -1.46 -3.77 -2.98
C HIS A 75 -1.04 -5.24 -2.87
N VAL A 76 0.00 -5.52 -2.09
CA VAL A 76 0.57 -6.87 -1.95
C VAL A 76 0.98 -7.17 -0.51
N HIS A 77 1.02 -8.45 -0.13
CA HIS A 77 1.65 -8.83 1.14
C HIS A 77 3.15 -8.52 1.08
N LYS A 78 3.76 -8.29 2.26
CA LYS A 78 5.21 -8.05 2.37
C LYS A 78 6.04 -9.16 1.71
N GLN A 79 5.68 -10.42 1.93
CA GLN A 79 6.37 -11.54 1.30
C GLN A 79 6.24 -11.51 -0.23
N CYS A 80 5.04 -11.29 -0.77
CA CYS A 80 4.82 -11.21 -2.21
C CYS A 80 5.57 -10.02 -2.84
N HIS A 81 5.69 -8.89 -2.14
CA HIS A 81 6.53 -7.77 -2.57
C HIS A 81 8.00 -8.17 -2.68
N ASP A 82 8.52 -8.88 -1.68
CA ASP A 82 9.91 -9.33 -1.67
C ASP A 82 10.17 -10.35 -2.80
N GLU A 83 9.20 -11.22 -3.09
CA GLU A 83 9.24 -12.14 -4.23
C GLU A 83 9.26 -11.41 -5.59
N ILE A 84 8.49 -10.33 -5.75
CA ILE A 84 8.51 -9.49 -6.96
C ILE A 84 9.93 -8.94 -7.18
N HIS A 85 10.57 -8.40 -6.15
CA HIS A 85 11.90 -7.80 -6.27
C HIS A 85 13.05 -8.82 -6.30
N ALA A 86 12.82 -10.04 -5.82
CA ALA A 86 13.76 -11.15 -5.96
C ALA A 86 13.72 -11.78 -7.35
N THR A 87 12.68 -11.52 -8.15
CA THR A 87 12.50 -12.07 -9.49
C THR A 87 12.93 -11.06 -10.56
N ASP A 88 13.97 -11.39 -11.32
CA ASP A 88 14.41 -10.58 -12.45
C ASP A 88 13.28 -10.44 -13.50
N ASN A 89 13.07 -9.22 -14.00
CA ASN A 89 12.03 -8.89 -15.00
C ASN A 89 10.61 -9.32 -14.60
N HIS A 90 10.28 -9.27 -13.31
CA HIS A 90 8.92 -9.56 -12.86
C HIS A 90 7.89 -8.66 -13.57
N VAL A 91 6.75 -9.22 -14.00
CA VAL A 91 5.72 -8.51 -14.79
C VAL A 91 5.08 -7.29 -14.10
N LEU A 92 5.27 -7.20 -12.78
CA LEU A 92 4.83 -6.09 -11.93
C LEU A 92 5.92 -5.02 -11.74
N ILE A 93 7.05 -5.10 -12.45
CA ILE A 93 8.08 -4.06 -12.52
C ILE A 93 8.06 -3.51 -13.95
N GLN A 94 7.46 -2.32 -14.12
CA GLN A 94 7.27 -1.65 -15.40
C GLN A 94 7.95 -0.26 -15.39
N TYR A 95 9.11 -0.17 -14.74
CA TYR A 95 9.90 1.05 -14.63
C TYR A 95 11.37 0.72 -14.80
N ASP A 96 12.15 1.73 -15.19
CA ASP A 96 13.59 1.58 -15.40
C ASP A 96 14.38 1.88 -14.13
N LYS A 97 15.63 1.40 -14.10
CA LYS A 97 16.57 1.72 -13.03
C LYS A 97 16.73 3.25 -12.94
N GLY A 98 16.45 3.78 -11.75
CA GLY A 98 16.58 5.20 -11.44
C GLY A 98 15.25 5.97 -11.49
N ASP A 99 14.16 5.39 -11.99
CA ASP A 99 12.85 6.06 -11.97
C ASP A 99 12.32 6.25 -10.55
N SER A 100 12.56 5.29 -9.66
CA SER A 100 12.24 5.44 -8.23
C SER A 100 12.93 6.68 -7.64
N LYS A 101 14.23 6.84 -7.91
CA LYS A 101 14.99 8.00 -7.45
C LYS A 101 14.42 9.30 -8.02
N LYS A 102 14.22 9.38 -9.35
CA LYS A 102 13.62 10.57 -9.98
C LYS A 102 12.28 10.93 -9.36
N PHE A 103 11.46 9.92 -9.06
CA PHE A 103 10.13 10.10 -8.48
C PHE A 103 10.21 10.73 -7.08
N TYR A 104 11.04 10.18 -6.20
CA TYR A 104 11.19 10.71 -4.84
C TYR A 104 11.93 12.06 -4.80
N ASP A 105 12.94 12.27 -5.64
CA ASP A 105 13.64 13.56 -5.75
C ASP A 105 12.65 14.67 -6.17
N ASN A 106 11.73 14.38 -7.10
CA ASN A 106 10.69 15.33 -7.50
C ASN A 106 9.66 15.59 -6.39
N LEU A 107 9.28 14.55 -5.62
CA LEU A 107 8.38 14.71 -4.47
C LEU A 107 8.98 15.59 -3.38
N GLU A 108 10.26 15.41 -3.05
CA GLU A 108 10.96 16.22 -2.06
C GLU A 108 11.10 17.68 -2.47
N SER A 109 11.12 17.95 -3.79
CA SER A 109 11.18 19.30 -4.34
C SER A 109 9.86 20.08 -4.27
N LEU A 110 8.73 19.41 -3.97
CA LEU A 110 7.44 20.07 -3.82
C LEU A 110 7.32 20.75 -2.44
N PRO A 111 6.71 21.96 -2.36
CA PRO A 111 6.50 22.63 -1.08
C PRO A 111 5.65 21.75 -0.15
N LYS A 112 6.10 21.56 1.10
CA LYS A 112 5.51 20.70 2.14
C LYS A 112 4.14 21.16 2.68
N ASN A 113 3.30 21.79 1.86
CA ASN A 113 2.01 22.35 2.26
C ASN A 113 0.80 21.63 1.64
N SER A 114 1.01 20.48 1.02
CA SER A 114 -0.08 19.66 0.49
C SER A 114 0.16 18.20 0.88
N SER A 115 -0.60 17.76 1.87
CA SER A 115 -0.81 16.36 2.25
C SER A 115 0.39 15.69 2.92
N GLY A 116 0.60 16.01 4.20
CA GLY A 116 1.25 15.07 5.11
C GLY A 116 0.44 13.79 5.13
N ASP A 117 0.94 12.77 4.45
CA ASP A 117 0.63 11.33 4.59
C ASP A 117 1.03 10.60 3.29
N MET A 118 2.31 10.68 2.94
CA MET A 118 2.88 9.94 1.80
C MET A 118 3.69 8.72 2.26
N TYR A 119 3.09 7.86 3.09
CA TYR A 119 3.50 6.45 3.24
C TYR A 119 2.26 5.61 3.64
#